data_AF-A0A401U736-F1
#
_entry.id   AF-A0A401U736-F1
#
_cell.length_a   1.000
_cell.length_b   1.000
_cell.length_c   1.000
_cell.angle_alpha   90.00
_cell.angle_beta   90.00
_cell.angle_gamma   90.00
#
_symmetry.space_group_name_H-M   'P 1'
#
loop_
_entity.id
_entity.type
_entity.pdbx_description
1 polymer ?
#
loop_
_entity_poly.entity_id
_entity_poly.type
_entity_poly.pdbx_seq_one_letter_code
_entity_poly.pdbx_strand_id
1 'polypeptide(L)'
;MVFSQIFVLLIVVFLVLALYKEWFNPALTFFICAMALVITGIISPAELLKGLSNQQIIIIFLLVLVTAGIRSLVGTELLSRFFKESLTPKAFLLRLMIFSSSTSSLLNNTPIVAFLIPYVKDWASRTGNSSSKFLIPLSHATILGGMITVVGTSTNLVLNGLIESYHLPLLNFTDFLYLGLIVTVIGWIYFYFVGYALLPDNKDKLTTIYKHLKEYIVETELSENSKLIGRTVKDAGLRNLQDVFLVEILRDEQVISPVSPEQVLHSGDLLFFSGNTSAIYKLIEDDNGLRLPKQEHIEKEGQFNFVEAIIPSGSDLTGVKIKDSNFRSRFSASIVAVHRDGKRLGGKMGEAQLAGGDFLLLLAGESSIKNDQHKDLFYLSVPQKLSAKKPFWYKWLGIGVFGALILGVTGIIPLFSACLVLLCVLVFSGRLSLSQIRQNLDLSLLLILVCSLAIGIALEKTGTADMMASTLLKYGQEFGPVVMLSVLFITTILLTSLITNAAAVSIMFPIAMAIASQMVLNTTPFFVAIAFAASGDFMTPIGYQTNLMVYGPGGYTFKDFLRAGTPFTILYSIVCITFIVLFYKL
;
A
#
# COMPACT_ATOMS: atom_id res chain seq x y z
N MET A 1 -19.67 33.63 12.73
CA MET A 1 -19.68 32.16 12.81
C MET A 1 -20.45 31.75 14.06
N VAL A 2 -21.33 30.76 13.96
CA VAL A 2 -22.02 30.15 15.11
C VAL A 2 -21.04 29.20 15.82
N PHE A 3 -21.22 28.95 17.12
CA PHE A 3 -20.37 28.02 17.89
C PHE A 3 -20.16 26.66 17.19
N SER A 4 -21.23 26.09 16.62
CA SER A 4 -21.20 24.84 15.87
C SER A 4 -20.26 24.90 14.65
N GLN A 5 -20.22 26.02 13.93
CA GLN A 5 -19.35 26.22 12.76
C GLN A 5 -17.88 26.28 13.16
N ILE A 6 -17.56 27.04 14.21
CA ILE A 6 -16.19 27.16 14.73
C ILE A 6 -15.71 25.78 15.20
N PHE A 7 -16.56 25.06 15.93
CA PHE A 7 -16.23 23.74 16.45
C PHE A 7 -15.97 22.72 15.34
N VAL A 8 -16.83 22.64 14.33
CA VAL A 8 -16.62 21.74 13.17
C VAL A 8 -15.35 22.12 12.41
N LEU A 9 -15.08 23.42 12.20
CA LEU A 9 -13.84 23.86 11.56
C LEU A 9 -12.60 23.44 12.36
N LEU A 10 -12.63 23.60 13.69
CA LEU A 10 -11.55 23.13 14.56
C LEU A 10 -11.35 21.61 14.47
N ILE A 11 -12.43 20.83 14.33
CA ILE A 11 -12.35 19.38 14.13
C ILE A 11 -11.68 19.05 12.79
N VAL A 12 -12.03 19.74 11.70
CA VAL A 12 -11.38 19.52 10.40
C VAL A 12 -9.90 19.90 10.45
N VAL A 13 -9.57 21.04 11.08
CA VAL A 13 -8.16 21.45 11.26
C VAL A 13 -7.41 20.43 12.12
N PHE A 14 -8.00 19.97 13.22
CA PHE A 14 -7.42 18.92 14.06
C PHE A 14 -7.21 17.63 13.27
N LEU A 15 -8.21 17.18 12.49
CA LEU A 15 -8.12 15.99 11.65
C LEU A 15 -6.93 16.09 10.69
N VAL A 16 -6.82 17.20 9.96
CA VAL A 16 -5.72 17.42 8.99
C VAL A 16 -4.36 17.45 9.71
N LEU A 17 -4.25 18.18 10.82
CA LEU A 17 -3.00 18.28 11.58
C LEU A 17 -2.59 16.95 12.22
N ALA A 18 -3.54 16.20 12.80
CA ALA A 18 -3.28 14.92 13.45
C ALA A 18 -2.88 13.84 12.44
N LEU A 19 -3.48 13.83 11.24
CA LEU A 19 -3.07 12.95 10.15
C LEU A 19 -1.69 13.35 9.61
N TYR A 20 -1.45 14.65 9.38
CA TYR A 20 -0.17 15.15 8.86
C TYR A 20 1.00 14.92 9.83
N LYS A 21 0.77 15.11 11.13
CA LYS A 21 1.78 14.88 12.18
C LYS A 21 1.85 13.43 12.66
N GLU A 22 1.00 12.56 12.12
CA GLU A 22 0.89 11.15 12.51
C GLU A 22 0.76 10.95 14.02
N TRP A 23 0.03 11.85 14.72
CA TRP A 23 -0.15 11.75 16.18
C TRP A 23 -0.88 10.47 16.58
N PHE A 24 -1.80 10.01 15.72
CA PHE A 24 -2.59 8.80 15.89
C PHE A 24 -2.72 8.08 14.55
N ASN A 25 -3.02 6.78 14.59
CA ASN A 25 -3.41 6.04 13.39
C ASN A 25 -4.65 6.71 12.75
N PRO A 26 -4.73 6.83 11.41
CA PRO A 26 -5.85 7.46 10.71
C PRO A 26 -7.24 7.03 11.20
N ALA A 27 -7.46 5.74 11.43
CA ALA A 27 -8.76 5.23 11.88
C ALA A 27 -9.15 5.78 13.26
N LEU A 28 -8.18 5.89 14.18
CA LEU A 28 -8.40 6.46 15.50
C LEU A 28 -8.65 7.97 15.42
N THR A 29 -7.92 8.70 14.57
CA THR A 29 -8.13 10.14 14.35
C THR A 29 -9.55 10.42 13.88
N PHE A 30 -10.02 9.67 12.87
CA PHE A 30 -11.37 9.77 12.36
C PHE A 30 -12.43 9.47 13.43
N PHE A 31 -12.19 8.43 14.23
CA PHE A 31 -13.08 8.06 15.32
C PHE A 31 -13.14 9.15 16.41
N ILE A 32 -12.01 9.72 16.82
CA ILE A 32 -11.96 10.82 17.80
C ILE A 32 -12.79 12.02 17.30
N CYS A 33 -12.61 12.40 16.03
CA CYS A 33 -13.37 13.49 15.42
C CYS A 33 -14.87 13.19 15.39
N ALA A 34 -15.28 11.99 14.95
CA ALA A 34 -16.68 11.59 14.92
C ALA A 34 -17.30 11.54 16.33
N MET A 35 -16.58 11.02 17.33
CA MET A 35 -17.03 10.98 18.72
C MET A 35 -17.19 12.38 19.32
N ALA A 36 -16.27 13.30 19.03
CA ALA A 36 -16.40 14.69 19.46
C ALA A 36 -17.71 15.32 18.92
N LEU A 37 -18.04 15.06 17.64
CA LEU A 37 -19.29 15.53 17.02
C LEU A 37 -20.55 14.91 17.63
N VAL A 38 -20.50 13.64 18.02
CA VAL A 38 -21.60 12.95 18.69
C VAL A 38 -21.80 13.44 20.12
N ILE A 39 -20.72 13.56 20.90
CA ILE A 39 -20.76 14.02 22.30
C ILE A 39 -21.28 15.45 22.40
N THR A 40 -20.93 16.31 21.44
CA THR A 40 -21.42 17.69 21.34
C THR A 40 -22.84 17.81 20.79
N GLY A 41 -23.45 16.72 20.35
CA GLY A 41 -24.82 16.69 19.83
C GLY A 41 -24.98 17.31 18.43
N ILE A 42 -23.89 17.64 17.74
CA ILE A 42 -23.93 18.12 16.35
C ILE A 42 -24.44 17.00 15.44
N ILE A 43 -23.96 15.77 15.70
CA ILE A 43 -24.41 14.55 15.03
C ILE A 43 -25.08 13.64 16.06
N SER A 44 -26.18 13.00 15.67
CA SER A 44 -26.86 11.96 16.44
C SER A 44 -26.18 10.59 16.26
N PRO A 45 -26.28 9.66 17.24
CA PRO A 45 -25.78 8.30 17.07
C PRO A 45 -26.36 7.58 15.84
N ALA A 46 -27.62 7.86 15.48
CA ALA A 46 -28.25 7.30 14.30
C ALA A 46 -27.60 7.79 12.99
N GLU A 47 -27.23 9.08 12.90
CA GLU A 47 -26.51 9.63 11.75
C GLU A 47 -25.12 9.00 11.58
N LEU A 48 -24.41 8.69 12.68
CA LEU A 48 -23.16 7.94 12.61
C LEU A 48 -23.39 6.50 12.10
N LEU A 49 -24.40 5.81 12.62
CA LEU A 49 -24.70 4.43 12.24
C LEU A 49 -25.17 4.27 10.78
N LYS A 50 -25.75 5.33 10.17
CA LYS A 50 -26.11 5.31 8.74
C LYS A 50 -24.93 4.96 7.83
N GLY A 51 -23.70 5.31 8.22
CA GLY A 51 -22.50 4.94 7.46
C GLY A 51 -22.27 3.43 7.37
N LEU A 52 -22.65 2.66 8.39
CA LEU A 52 -22.51 1.20 8.36
C LEU A 52 -23.51 0.53 7.41
N SER A 53 -24.66 1.15 7.18
CA SER A 53 -25.69 0.68 6.24
C SER A 53 -25.53 1.23 4.82
N ASN A 54 -24.47 2.01 4.55
CA ASN A 54 -24.26 2.60 3.23
C ASN A 54 -23.87 1.52 2.20
N GLN A 55 -24.62 1.45 1.10
CA GLN A 55 -24.43 0.39 0.11
C GLN A 55 -23.06 0.47 -0.56
N GLN A 56 -22.57 1.69 -0.86
CA GLN A 56 -21.29 1.89 -1.52
C GLN A 56 -20.10 1.47 -0.64
N ILE A 57 -20.19 1.72 0.67
CA ILE A 57 -19.21 1.24 1.64
C ILE A 57 -19.15 -0.28 1.64
N ILE A 58 -20.30 -0.97 1.63
CA ILE A 58 -20.35 -2.44 1.60
C ILE A 58 -19.76 -2.99 0.28
N ILE A 59 -20.03 -2.33 -0.86
CA ILE A 59 -19.46 -2.69 -2.17
C ILE A 59 -17.92 -2.68 -2.11
N ILE A 60 -17.28 -1.71 -1.44
CA ILE A 60 -15.82 -1.67 -1.28
C ILE A 60 -15.32 -2.97 -0.65
N PHE A 61 -15.94 -3.44 0.44
CA PHE A 61 -15.53 -4.68 1.10
C PHE A 61 -15.76 -5.91 0.22
N LEU A 62 -16.90 -5.99 -0.47
CA LEU A 62 -17.17 -7.09 -1.39
C LEU A 62 -16.11 -7.15 -2.50
N LEU A 63 -15.70 -6.01 -3.04
CA LEU A 63 -14.66 -5.93 -4.08
C LEU A 63 -13.28 -6.31 -3.56
N VAL A 64 -12.92 -5.94 -2.33
CA VAL A 64 -11.68 -6.40 -1.69
C VAL A 64 -11.66 -7.93 -1.61
N LEU A 65 -12.77 -8.53 -1.18
CA LEU A 65 -12.91 -10.00 -1.08
C LEU A 65 -12.91 -10.68 -2.46
N VAL A 66 -13.63 -10.12 -3.44
CA VAL A 66 -13.65 -10.61 -4.82
C VAL A 66 -12.25 -10.53 -5.43
N THR A 67 -11.52 -9.42 -5.21
CA THR A 67 -10.13 -9.26 -5.67
C THR A 67 -9.20 -10.30 -5.06
N ALA A 68 -9.35 -10.58 -3.75
CA ALA A 68 -8.58 -11.63 -3.08
C ALA A 68 -8.83 -13.01 -3.70
N GLY A 69 -10.09 -13.33 -4.01
CA GLY A 69 -10.44 -14.58 -4.70
C GLY A 69 -9.91 -14.65 -6.14
N ILE A 70 -10.01 -13.55 -6.91
CA ILE A 70 -9.52 -13.46 -8.30
C ILE A 70 -8.00 -13.65 -8.38
N ARG A 71 -7.25 -13.18 -7.39
CA ARG A 71 -5.80 -13.37 -7.36
C ARG A 71 -5.40 -14.85 -7.39
N SER A 72 -6.19 -15.73 -6.78
CA SER A 72 -5.97 -17.19 -6.85
C SER A 72 -6.16 -17.75 -8.28
N LEU A 73 -6.94 -17.05 -9.11
CA LEU A 73 -7.26 -17.42 -10.49
C LEU A 73 -6.21 -16.90 -11.48
N VAL A 74 -5.61 -15.73 -11.24
CA VAL A 74 -4.55 -15.16 -12.09
C VAL A 74 -3.25 -15.95 -11.89
N GLY A 75 -2.89 -16.77 -12.88
CA GLY A 75 -1.68 -17.59 -12.86
C GLY A 75 -0.42 -16.82 -13.25
N THR A 76 0.72 -17.23 -12.69
CA THR A 76 2.07 -16.76 -13.06
C THR A 76 2.39 -17.00 -14.54
N GLU A 77 1.74 -17.98 -15.16
CA GLU A 77 1.82 -18.29 -16.60
C GLU A 77 1.30 -17.17 -17.51
N LEU A 78 0.31 -16.38 -17.08
CA LEU A 78 -0.16 -15.23 -17.85
C LEU A 78 0.94 -14.17 -17.90
N LEU A 79 1.56 -13.90 -16.74
CA LEU A 79 2.62 -12.91 -16.61
C LEU A 79 3.86 -13.29 -17.41
N SER A 80 4.30 -14.56 -17.36
CA SER A 80 5.48 -15.00 -18.12
C SER A 80 5.29 -14.90 -19.64
N ARG A 81 4.04 -14.98 -20.14
CA ARG A 81 3.72 -14.74 -21.56
C ARG A 81 3.76 -13.25 -21.93
N PHE A 82 3.26 -12.39 -21.05
CA PHE A 82 3.22 -10.93 -21.27
C PHE A 82 4.60 -10.28 -21.11
N PHE A 83 5.38 -10.73 -20.13
CA PHE A 83 6.67 -10.18 -19.69
C PHE A 83 7.85 -11.07 -20.08
N LYS A 84 8.09 -11.21 -21.39
CA LYS A 84 9.23 -11.98 -21.90
C LYS A 84 10.55 -11.31 -21.55
N GLU A 85 11.59 -12.11 -21.32
CA GLU A 85 12.97 -11.62 -21.05
C GLU A 85 13.58 -10.90 -22.26
N SER A 86 13.12 -11.20 -23.48
CA SER A 86 13.58 -10.57 -24.72
C SER A 86 13.06 -9.13 -24.94
N LEU A 87 12.29 -8.56 -24.01
CA LEU A 87 11.72 -7.23 -24.16
C LEU A 87 12.77 -6.15 -23.89
N THR A 88 12.73 -5.07 -24.67
CA THR A 88 13.49 -3.86 -24.32
C THR A 88 12.89 -3.23 -23.05
N PRO A 89 13.67 -2.46 -22.25
CA PRO A 89 13.17 -1.83 -21.03
C PRO A 89 11.91 -0.98 -21.25
N LYS A 90 11.87 -0.21 -22.34
CA LYS A 90 10.70 0.60 -22.69
C LYS A 90 9.50 -0.24 -23.12
N ALA A 91 9.71 -1.35 -23.83
CA ALA A 91 8.63 -2.27 -24.19
C ALA A 91 8.05 -2.99 -22.98
N PHE A 92 8.90 -3.41 -22.03
CA PHE A 92 8.48 -3.96 -20.75
C PHE A 92 7.67 -2.94 -19.95
N LEU A 93 8.18 -1.72 -19.81
CA LEU A 93 7.50 -0.61 -19.14
C LEU A 93 6.10 -0.39 -19.71
N LEU A 94 5.97 -0.27 -21.03
CA LEU A 94 4.68 -0.02 -21.66
C LEU A 94 3.69 -1.17 -21.41
N ARG A 95 4.14 -2.43 -21.56
CA ARG A 95 3.30 -3.60 -21.27
C ARG A 95 2.90 -3.68 -19.80
N LEU A 96 3.80 -3.31 -18.89
CA LEU A 96 3.54 -3.27 -17.45
C LEU A 96 2.46 -2.24 -17.15
N MET A 97 2.57 -1.04 -17.71
CA MET A 97 1.58 0.03 -17.52
C MET A 97 0.21 -0.37 -18.10
N ILE A 98 0.17 -0.94 -19.31
CA ILE A 98 -1.09 -1.42 -19.92
C ILE A 98 -1.72 -2.52 -19.07
N PHE A 99 -0.95 -3.53 -18.66
CA PHE A 99 -1.46 -4.64 -17.86
C PHE A 99 -1.98 -4.18 -16.49
N SER A 100 -1.19 -3.37 -15.79
CA SER A 100 -1.55 -2.87 -14.45
C SER A 100 -2.78 -1.98 -14.49
N SER A 101 -2.81 -0.97 -15.37
CA SER A 101 -3.97 -0.08 -15.51
C SER A 101 -5.24 -0.81 -15.96
N SER A 102 -5.15 -1.74 -16.91
CA SER A 102 -6.31 -2.51 -17.38
C SER A 102 -6.88 -3.37 -16.25
N THR A 103 -6.01 -4.01 -15.47
CA THR A 103 -6.43 -4.83 -14.32
C THR A 103 -7.02 -3.95 -13.22
N SER A 104 -6.44 -2.78 -12.98
CA SER A 104 -6.87 -1.84 -11.94
C SER A 104 -8.18 -1.14 -12.25
N SER A 105 -8.59 -1.10 -13.52
CA SER A 105 -9.91 -0.59 -13.88
C SER A 105 -11.06 -1.44 -13.32
N LEU A 106 -10.79 -2.69 -12.94
CA LEU A 106 -11.80 -3.63 -12.43
C LEU A 106 -11.54 -4.10 -11.01
N LEU A 107 -10.31 -3.97 -10.51
CA LEU A 107 -9.86 -4.48 -9.22
C LEU A 107 -9.17 -3.39 -8.42
N ASN A 108 -9.14 -3.55 -7.10
CA ASN A 108 -8.45 -2.62 -6.21
C ASN A 108 -6.94 -2.55 -6.49
N ASN A 109 -6.37 -1.36 -6.34
CA ASN A 109 -4.98 -1.06 -6.69
C ASN A 109 -3.94 -1.86 -5.85
N THR A 110 -4.14 -1.94 -4.54
CA THR A 110 -3.15 -2.49 -3.58
C THR A 110 -2.75 -3.94 -3.90
N PRO A 111 -3.69 -4.89 -4.10
CA PRO A 111 -3.34 -6.27 -4.47
C PRO A 111 -2.58 -6.39 -5.79
N ILE A 112 -2.85 -5.54 -6.77
CA ILE A 112 -2.21 -5.56 -8.09
C ILE A 112 -0.74 -5.20 -7.94
N VAL A 113 -0.44 -4.09 -7.27
CA VAL A 113 0.93 -3.62 -7.04
C VAL A 113 1.70 -4.62 -6.20
N ALA A 114 1.11 -5.11 -5.11
CA ALA A 114 1.72 -6.15 -4.27
C ALA A 114 2.10 -7.40 -5.06
N PHE A 115 1.23 -7.81 -5.98
CA PHE A 115 1.46 -8.96 -6.84
C PHE A 115 2.52 -8.70 -7.91
N LEU A 116 2.60 -7.50 -8.48
CA LEU A 116 3.50 -7.19 -9.60
C LEU A 116 4.92 -6.75 -9.17
N ILE A 117 5.12 -6.18 -7.97
CA ILE A 117 6.45 -5.83 -7.46
C ILE A 117 7.46 -6.98 -7.59
N PRO A 118 7.20 -8.21 -7.08
CA PRO A 118 8.17 -9.31 -7.18
C PRO A 118 8.51 -9.67 -8.64
N TYR A 119 7.53 -9.65 -9.55
CA TYR A 119 7.77 -9.92 -10.97
C TYR A 119 8.61 -8.85 -11.65
N VAL A 120 8.34 -7.58 -11.34
CA VAL A 120 9.11 -6.46 -11.88
C VAL A 120 10.55 -6.53 -11.40
N LYS A 121 10.77 -6.86 -10.12
CA LYS A 121 12.11 -7.05 -9.56
C LYS A 121 12.84 -8.25 -10.18
N ASP A 122 12.19 -9.40 -10.29
CA ASP A 122 12.75 -10.61 -10.91
C ASP A 122 13.13 -10.35 -12.38
N TRP A 123 12.23 -9.76 -13.17
CA TRP A 123 12.50 -9.42 -14.57
C TRP A 123 13.65 -8.41 -14.69
N ALA A 124 13.67 -7.37 -13.85
CA ALA A 124 14.74 -6.38 -13.84
C ALA A 124 16.10 -7.03 -13.51
N SER A 125 16.15 -7.90 -12.50
CA SER A 125 17.36 -8.63 -12.12
C SER A 125 17.89 -9.52 -13.25
N ARG A 126 17.03 -10.34 -13.88
CA ARG A 126 17.43 -11.26 -14.96
C ARG A 126 17.90 -10.56 -16.23
N THR A 127 17.32 -9.39 -16.53
CA THR A 127 17.66 -8.62 -17.73
C THR A 127 18.73 -7.56 -17.47
N GLY A 128 19.29 -7.50 -16.25
CA GLY A 128 20.30 -6.51 -15.87
C GLY A 128 19.77 -5.08 -15.85
N ASN A 129 18.47 -4.87 -15.64
CA ASN A 129 17.80 -3.57 -15.53
C ASN A 129 17.55 -3.16 -14.06
N SER A 130 17.26 -1.88 -13.85
CA SER A 130 16.95 -1.33 -12.51
C SER A 130 15.47 -1.46 -12.22
N SER A 131 15.07 -2.09 -11.10
CA SER A 131 13.65 -2.12 -10.69
C SER A 131 13.09 -0.72 -10.46
N SER A 132 13.94 0.22 -10.00
CA SER A 132 13.58 1.63 -9.76
C SER A 132 13.15 2.39 -11.02
N LYS A 133 13.37 1.84 -12.23
CA LYS A 133 12.84 2.41 -13.47
C LYS A 133 11.38 2.03 -13.76
N PHE A 134 10.82 1.05 -13.05
CA PHE A 134 9.52 0.46 -13.36
C PHE A 134 8.51 0.52 -12.21
N LEU A 135 8.98 0.64 -10.96
CA LEU A 135 8.10 0.54 -9.78
C LEU A 135 7.20 1.79 -9.56
N ILE A 136 7.71 3.02 -9.69
CA ILE A 136 6.85 4.22 -9.73
C ILE A 136 5.82 4.15 -10.89
N PRO A 137 6.23 3.85 -12.14
CA PRO A 137 5.29 3.68 -13.25
C PRO A 137 4.23 2.61 -13.00
N LEU A 138 4.58 1.49 -12.35
CA LEU A 138 3.64 0.46 -11.94
C LEU A 138 2.57 1.04 -10.99
N SER A 139 2.99 1.77 -9.95
CA SER A 139 2.04 2.40 -9.02
C SER A 139 1.14 3.40 -9.76
N HIS A 140 1.73 4.32 -10.54
CA HIS A 140 0.97 5.36 -11.22
C HIS A 140 0.01 4.80 -12.28
N ALA A 141 0.43 3.80 -13.05
CA ALA A 141 -0.46 3.14 -14.01
C ALA A 141 -1.62 2.42 -13.30
N THR A 142 -1.36 1.82 -12.14
CA THR A 142 -2.42 1.22 -11.32
C THR A 142 -3.40 2.30 -10.83
N ILE A 143 -2.91 3.41 -10.28
CA ILE A 143 -3.73 4.55 -9.84
C ILE A 143 -4.59 5.10 -10.98
N LEU A 144 -3.98 5.39 -12.14
CA LEU A 144 -4.68 5.92 -13.32
C LEU A 144 -5.72 4.94 -13.86
N GLY A 145 -5.38 3.64 -13.93
CA GLY A 145 -6.32 2.60 -14.32
C GLY A 145 -7.52 2.50 -13.39
N GLY A 146 -7.28 2.65 -12.08
CA GLY A 146 -8.34 2.70 -11.06
C GLY A 146 -9.32 3.87 -11.24
N MET A 147 -8.90 4.96 -11.92
CA MET A 147 -9.78 6.09 -12.23
C MET A 147 -10.69 5.86 -13.44
N ILE A 148 -10.51 4.78 -14.22
CA ILE A 148 -11.33 4.48 -15.40
C ILE A 148 -12.76 4.11 -15.00
N THR A 149 -12.95 3.54 -13.81
CA THR A 149 -14.27 3.06 -13.37
C THR A 149 -14.57 3.50 -11.93
N VAL A 150 -15.86 3.46 -11.57
CA VAL A 150 -16.32 3.67 -10.19
C VAL A 150 -15.66 2.68 -9.23
N VAL A 151 -15.38 1.47 -9.70
CA VAL A 151 -14.95 0.32 -8.90
C VAL A 151 -13.43 0.26 -8.71
N GLY A 152 -12.67 0.82 -9.65
CA GLY A 152 -11.22 0.70 -9.67
C GLY A 152 -10.52 1.31 -8.45
N THR A 153 -11.13 2.34 -7.83
CA THR A 153 -10.60 2.92 -6.59
C THR A 153 -11.67 3.10 -5.52
N SER A 154 -11.30 2.80 -4.27
CA SER A 154 -12.14 3.06 -3.10
C SER A 154 -12.58 4.52 -3.01
N THR A 155 -11.75 5.46 -3.47
CA THR A 155 -12.04 6.90 -3.43
C THR A 155 -13.34 7.24 -4.18
N ASN A 156 -13.59 6.60 -5.32
CA ASN A 156 -14.78 6.82 -6.14
C ASN A 156 -16.03 6.26 -5.44
N LEU A 157 -15.92 5.09 -4.80
CA LEU A 157 -17.01 4.49 -4.04
C LEU A 157 -17.33 5.29 -2.77
N VAL A 158 -16.33 5.86 -2.10
CA VAL A 158 -16.55 6.77 -0.97
C VAL A 158 -17.32 8.01 -1.42
N LEU A 159 -16.92 8.62 -2.53
CA LEU A 159 -17.64 9.75 -3.10
C LEU A 159 -19.09 9.39 -3.43
N ASN A 160 -19.32 8.27 -4.12
CA ASN A 160 -20.68 7.81 -4.40
C ASN A 160 -21.46 7.50 -3.12
N GLY A 161 -20.82 7.01 -2.06
CA GLY A 161 -21.44 6.81 -0.76
C GLY A 161 -21.89 8.12 -0.11
N LEU A 162 -21.08 9.18 -0.23
CA LEU A 162 -21.46 10.52 0.19
C LEU A 162 -22.61 11.05 -0.67
N ILE A 163 -22.54 10.96 -2.00
CA ILE A 163 -23.61 11.38 -2.92
C ILE A 163 -24.95 10.68 -2.58
N GLU A 164 -24.91 9.37 -2.32
CA GLU A 164 -26.06 8.56 -1.93
C GLU A 164 -26.72 9.08 -0.65
N SER A 165 -25.90 9.45 0.34
CA SER A 165 -26.41 9.95 1.64
C SER A 165 -27.13 11.29 1.55
N TYR A 166 -26.91 12.04 0.47
CA TYR A 166 -27.60 13.30 0.16
C TYR A 166 -28.73 13.11 -0.87
N HIS A 167 -29.07 11.86 -1.20
CA HIS A 167 -30.12 11.51 -2.17
C HIS A 167 -29.90 12.12 -3.57
N LEU A 168 -28.65 12.33 -3.94
CA LEU A 168 -28.27 12.84 -5.26
C LEU A 168 -28.04 11.69 -6.27
N PRO A 169 -28.18 11.94 -7.59
CA PRO A 169 -27.84 10.95 -8.61
C PRO A 169 -26.37 10.52 -8.50
N LEU A 170 -26.13 9.21 -8.41
CA LEU A 170 -24.79 8.64 -8.33
C LEU A 170 -23.99 8.89 -9.61
N LEU A 171 -22.66 8.98 -9.46
CA LEU A 171 -21.78 8.98 -10.62
C LEU A 171 -21.75 7.58 -11.24
N ASN A 172 -22.04 7.53 -12.53
CA ASN A 172 -22.08 6.31 -13.32
C ASN A 172 -20.72 6.02 -13.94
N PHE A 173 -20.55 4.80 -14.47
CA PHE A 173 -19.34 4.39 -15.17
C PHE A 173 -18.90 5.36 -16.28
N THR A 174 -19.85 5.96 -17.01
CA THR A 174 -19.56 6.92 -18.09
C THR A 174 -18.92 8.21 -17.60
N ASP A 175 -19.21 8.63 -16.36
CA ASP A 175 -18.66 9.86 -15.78
C ASP A 175 -17.14 9.73 -15.51
N PHE A 176 -16.66 8.49 -15.38
CA PHE A 176 -15.25 8.15 -15.18
C PHE A 176 -14.55 7.70 -16.46
N LEU A 177 -15.24 6.94 -17.32
CA LEU A 177 -14.64 6.21 -18.44
C LEU A 177 -13.76 7.09 -19.34
N TYR A 178 -14.33 8.18 -19.86
CA TYR A 178 -13.65 9.01 -20.86
C TYR A 178 -12.44 9.72 -20.27
N LEU A 179 -12.62 10.39 -19.13
CA LEU A 179 -11.53 11.10 -18.48
C LEU A 179 -10.45 10.13 -17.99
N GLY A 180 -10.85 9.02 -17.36
CA GLY A 180 -9.98 7.96 -16.88
C GLY A 180 -9.12 7.36 -17.98
N LEU A 181 -9.69 7.08 -19.15
CA LEU A 181 -8.92 6.60 -20.31
C LEU A 181 -7.91 7.65 -20.80
N ILE A 182 -8.32 8.92 -20.90
CA ILE A 182 -7.45 10.01 -21.36
C ILE A 182 -6.25 10.15 -20.43
N VAL A 183 -6.47 10.27 -19.11
CA VAL A 183 -5.37 10.43 -18.14
C VAL A 183 -4.48 9.19 -18.07
N THR A 184 -5.04 8.00 -18.26
CA THR A 184 -4.28 6.74 -18.32
C THR A 184 -3.33 6.72 -19.51
N VAL A 185 -3.83 7.03 -20.71
CA VAL A 185 -3.02 7.08 -21.93
C VAL A 185 -1.95 8.17 -21.83
N ILE A 186 -2.29 9.34 -21.28
CA ILE A 186 -1.31 10.42 -21.04
C ILE A 186 -0.24 9.99 -20.05
N GLY A 187 -0.60 9.24 -19.00
CA GLY A 187 0.37 8.63 -18.09
C GLY A 187 1.32 7.68 -18.80
N TRP A 188 0.82 6.82 -19.69
CA TRP A 188 1.67 5.93 -20.48
C TRP A 188 2.65 6.70 -21.36
N ILE A 189 2.17 7.72 -22.07
CA ILE A 189 2.98 8.59 -22.92
C ILE A 189 4.04 9.30 -22.08
N TYR A 190 3.64 9.92 -20.96
CA TYR A 190 4.55 10.62 -20.06
C TYR A 190 5.68 9.72 -19.58
N PHE A 191 5.38 8.53 -19.05
CA PHE A 191 6.41 7.64 -18.54
C PHE A 191 7.29 7.05 -19.66
N TYR A 192 6.75 6.81 -20.85
CA TYR A 192 7.52 6.29 -21.97
C TYR A 192 8.56 7.30 -22.51
N PHE A 193 8.18 8.59 -22.61
CA PHE A 193 9.02 9.64 -23.19
C PHE A 193 9.84 10.42 -22.15
N VAL A 194 9.23 10.79 -21.01
CA VAL A 194 9.81 11.71 -20.03
C VAL A 194 10.13 10.98 -18.72
N GLY A 195 9.15 10.31 -18.12
CA GLY A 195 9.27 9.72 -16.78
C GLY A 195 10.39 8.68 -16.69
N TYR A 196 10.57 7.81 -17.69
CA TYR A 196 11.64 6.81 -17.70
C TYR A 196 13.04 7.44 -17.58
N ALA A 197 13.25 8.64 -18.13
CA ALA A 197 14.52 9.35 -18.03
C ALA A 197 14.70 10.03 -16.66
N LEU A 198 13.62 10.52 -16.05
CA LEU A 198 13.64 11.20 -14.74
C LEU A 198 13.85 10.25 -13.56
N LEU A 199 13.42 9.00 -13.68
CA LEU A 199 13.52 8.00 -12.61
C LEU A 199 14.97 7.62 -12.29
N PRO A 200 15.31 7.35 -11.02
CA PRO A 200 16.67 6.93 -10.65
C PRO A 200 17.00 5.54 -11.20
N ASP A 201 18.29 5.30 -11.42
CA ASP A 201 18.84 3.95 -11.66
C ASP A 201 19.55 3.49 -10.39
N ASN A 202 18.84 2.72 -9.55
CA ASN A 202 19.34 2.24 -8.25
C ASN A 202 19.95 0.83 -8.35
N LYS A 203 20.46 0.41 -9.52
CA LYS A 203 21.06 -0.93 -9.73
C LYS A 203 22.08 -1.29 -8.65
N ASP A 204 22.94 -0.35 -8.27
CA ASP A 204 23.98 -0.62 -7.28
C ASP A 204 23.40 -0.78 -5.87
N LYS A 205 22.44 0.04 -5.43
CA LYS A 205 22.02 0.03 -4.01
C LYS A 205 21.39 -1.28 -3.55
N LEU A 206 20.48 -1.87 -4.35
CA LEU A 206 19.80 -3.11 -3.97
C LEU A 206 20.68 -4.33 -4.22
N THR A 207 21.41 -4.36 -5.33
CA THR A 207 22.32 -5.47 -5.65
C THR A 207 23.55 -5.49 -4.74
N THR A 208 24.01 -4.32 -4.26
CA THR A 208 24.98 -4.19 -3.17
C THR A 208 24.38 -4.71 -1.86
N ILE A 209 23.10 -4.48 -1.54
CA ILE A 209 22.49 -5.11 -0.36
C ILE A 209 22.54 -6.64 -0.47
N TYR A 210 22.19 -7.22 -1.63
CA TYR A 210 22.28 -8.67 -1.87
C TYR A 210 23.71 -9.21 -1.86
N LYS A 211 24.65 -8.53 -2.52
CA LYS A 211 26.08 -8.94 -2.56
C LYS A 211 26.76 -8.78 -1.21
N HIS A 212 26.32 -7.82 -0.40
CA HIS A 212 26.83 -7.58 0.94
C HIS A 212 26.00 -8.32 2.01
N LEU A 213 25.01 -9.16 1.68
CA LEU A 213 24.32 -10.04 2.65
C LEU A 213 25.31 -10.87 3.48
N LYS A 214 26.42 -11.26 2.86
CA LYS A 214 27.57 -11.92 3.48
C LYS A 214 28.32 -11.07 4.51
N GLU A 215 28.14 -9.73 4.50
CA GLU A 215 28.69 -8.81 5.52
C GLU A 215 27.74 -8.58 6.71
N TYR A 216 26.47 -8.97 6.60
CA TYR A 216 25.47 -8.82 7.67
C TYR A 216 25.33 -10.06 8.55
N ILE A 217 25.92 -11.16 8.12
CA ILE A 217 25.98 -12.42 8.86
C ILE A 217 27.45 -12.79 8.99
N VAL A 218 27.93 -12.87 10.23
CA VAL A 218 29.25 -13.39 10.53
C VAL A 218 29.11 -14.87 10.85
N GLU A 219 29.80 -15.69 10.06
CA GLU A 219 29.98 -17.11 10.34
C GLU A 219 31.01 -17.26 11.46
N THR A 220 30.65 -18.02 12.48
CA THR A 220 31.56 -18.41 13.55
C THR A 220 31.49 -19.92 13.76
N GLU A 221 32.60 -20.50 14.18
CA GLU A 221 32.72 -21.91 14.49
C GLU A 221 32.91 -22.07 15.99
N LEU A 222 32.16 -23.01 16.58
CA LEU A 222 32.33 -23.38 17.99
C LEU A 222 33.50 -24.36 18.12
N SER A 223 34.62 -23.85 18.63
CA SER A 223 35.83 -24.68 18.82
C SER A 223 35.62 -25.80 19.84
N GLU A 224 36.35 -26.90 19.69
CA GLU A 224 36.27 -28.09 20.56
C GLU A 224 36.49 -27.79 22.06
N ASN A 225 37.18 -26.70 22.37
CA ASN A 225 37.47 -26.26 23.75
C ASN A 225 36.50 -25.19 24.27
N SER A 226 35.40 -24.93 23.56
CA SER A 226 34.43 -23.90 23.95
C SER A 226 33.69 -24.27 25.24
N LYS A 227 33.61 -23.32 26.17
CA LYS A 227 32.81 -23.42 27.41
C LYS A 227 31.29 -23.41 27.15
N LEU A 228 30.87 -23.12 25.92
CA LEU A 228 29.48 -23.07 25.50
C LEU A 228 28.95 -24.46 25.09
N ILE A 229 29.83 -25.43 24.84
CA ILE A 229 29.44 -26.80 24.47
C ILE A 229 28.58 -27.42 25.58
N GLY A 230 27.47 -28.06 25.20
CA GLY A 230 26.54 -28.70 26.13
C GLY A 230 25.60 -27.74 26.85
N ARG A 231 25.74 -26.42 26.67
CA ARG A 231 24.78 -25.43 27.17
C ARG A 231 23.67 -25.19 26.16
N THR A 232 22.51 -24.78 26.65
CA THR A 232 21.44 -24.26 25.78
C THR A 232 21.81 -22.88 25.26
N VAL A 233 21.25 -22.45 24.12
CA VAL A 233 21.44 -21.11 23.56
C VAL A 233 21.09 -20.00 24.56
N LYS A 234 20.11 -20.24 25.43
CA LYS A 234 19.74 -19.33 26.52
C LYS A 234 20.81 -19.29 27.62
N ASP A 235 21.28 -20.44 28.09
CA ASP A 235 22.29 -20.54 29.15
C ASP A 235 23.69 -20.11 28.69
N ALA A 236 23.95 -20.20 27.38
CA ALA A 236 25.11 -19.68 26.70
C ALA A 236 25.07 -18.15 26.52
N GLY A 237 23.97 -17.49 26.90
CA GLY A 237 23.79 -16.03 26.75
C GLY A 237 23.57 -15.57 25.31
N LEU A 238 23.61 -16.47 24.32
CA LEU A 238 23.49 -16.17 22.89
C LEU A 238 22.07 -15.73 22.48
N ARG A 239 21.08 -15.87 23.37
CA ARG A 239 19.70 -15.42 23.14
C ARG A 239 19.48 -13.92 23.42
N ASN A 240 20.18 -13.36 24.39
CA ASN A 240 19.95 -12.01 24.93
C ASN A 240 21.14 -11.07 24.67
N LEU A 241 21.81 -11.25 23.53
CA LEU A 241 22.93 -10.41 23.13
C LEU A 241 22.46 -8.97 22.83
N GLN A 242 23.30 -7.98 23.15
CA GLN A 242 23.06 -6.59 22.77
C GLN A 242 23.55 -6.36 21.34
N ASP A 243 22.65 -5.87 20.48
CA ASP A 243 22.94 -5.49 19.09
C ASP A 243 23.44 -6.62 18.17
N VAL A 244 23.39 -7.88 18.62
CA VAL A 244 23.76 -9.10 17.89
C VAL A 244 22.70 -10.17 18.13
N PHE A 245 22.48 -11.04 17.16
CA PHE A 245 21.52 -12.14 17.26
C PHE A 245 22.11 -13.41 16.68
N LEU A 246 21.94 -14.54 17.37
CA LEU A 246 22.15 -15.85 16.78
C LEU A 246 20.98 -16.16 15.84
N VAL A 247 21.35 -16.39 14.59
CA VAL A 247 20.45 -16.45 13.45
C VAL A 247 20.13 -17.89 13.11
N GLU A 248 21.17 -18.68 12.85
CA GLU A 248 21.10 -20.09 12.45
C GLU A 248 22.27 -20.87 13.04
N ILE A 249 22.08 -22.18 13.18
CA ILE A 249 23.15 -23.13 13.48
C ILE A 249 23.21 -24.12 12.31
N LEU A 250 24.38 -24.29 11.71
CA LEU A 250 24.64 -25.38 10.76
C LEU A 250 25.43 -26.46 11.50
N ARG A 251 24.88 -27.67 11.51
CA ARG A 251 25.48 -28.86 12.12
C ARG A 251 25.41 -30.00 11.12
N ASP A 252 26.56 -30.57 10.74
CA ASP A 252 26.63 -31.71 9.82
C ASP A 252 25.74 -31.54 8.57
N GLU A 253 25.82 -30.36 7.92
CA GLU A 253 25.01 -29.97 6.75
C GLU A 253 23.49 -29.76 7.01
N GLN A 254 23.02 -29.88 8.25
CA GLN A 254 21.65 -29.54 8.63
C GLN A 254 21.54 -28.10 9.16
N VAL A 255 20.61 -27.33 8.59
CA VAL A 255 20.29 -25.97 9.03
C VAL A 255 19.24 -26.02 10.14
N ILE A 256 19.57 -25.44 11.29
CA ILE A 256 18.67 -25.30 12.43
C ILE A 256 18.20 -23.84 12.50
N SER A 257 16.98 -23.60 12.02
CA SER A 257 16.35 -22.28 11.89
C SER A 257 14.82 -22.36 12.09
N PRO A 258 14.19 -21.51 12.93
CA PRO A 258 14.80 -20.56 13.84
C PRO A 258 15.42 -21.25 15.05
N VAL A 259 16.51 -20.71 15.58
CA VAL A 259 17.19 -21.29 16.75
C VAL A 259 16.32 -21.14 18.02
N SER A 260 15.97 -22.27 18.65
CA SER A 260 15.25 -22.29 19.94
C SER A 260 16.17 -21.89 21.10
N PRO A 261 15.67 -21.19 22.13
CA PRO A 261 16.44 -20.91 23.35
C PRO A 261 16.96 -22.17 24.06
N GLU A 262 16.24 -23.28 23.93
CA GLU A 262 16.54 -24.58 24.53
C GLU A 262 17.49 -25.43 23.67
N GLN A 263 17.85 -24.97 22.47
CA GLN A 263 18.75 -25.68 21.58
C GLN A 263 20.14 -25.83 22.22
N VAL A 264 20.65 -27.05 22.28
CA VAL A 264 21.97 -27.35 22.87
C VAL A 264 23.08 -27.18 21.82
N LEU A 265 24.15 -26.48 22.21
CA LEU A 265 25.32 -26.21 21.37
C LEU A 265 26.31 -27.39 21.39
N HIS A 266 26.78 -27.79 20.22
CA HIS A 266 27.72 -28.90 20.03
C HIS A 266 29.05 -28.40 19.45
N SER A 267 30.11 -29.16 19.70
CA SER A 267 31.41 -28.89 19.08
C SER A 267 31.32 -28.93 17.56
N GLY A 268 31.97 -27.99 16.87
CA GLY A 268 31.92 -27.90 15.41
C GLY A 268 30.63 -27.28 14.85
N ASP A 269 29.70 -26.84 15.71
CA ASP A 269 28.55 -26.05 15.27
C ASP A 269 29.04 -24.76 14.59
N LEU A 270 28.53 -24.50 13.39
CA LEU A 270 28.69 -23.23 12.71
C LEU A 270 27.52 -22.31 13.11
N LEU A 271 27.84 -21.29 13.88
CA LEU A 271 26.90 -20.32 14.43
C LEU A 271 26.94 -19.05 13.60
N PHE A 272 25.79 -18.70 13.03
CA PHE A 272 25.64 -17.51 12.20
C PHE A 272 25.06 -16.38 13.03
N PHE A 273 25.77 -15.25 13.12
CA PHE A 273 25.34 -14.09 13.88
C PHE A 273 25.02 -12.92 12.96
N SER A 274 23.90 -12.23 13.19
CA SER A 274 23.57 -10.97 12.51
C SER A 274 23.44 -9.82 13.49
N GLY A 275 23.93 -8.64 13.12
CA GLY A 275 23.90 -7.46 13.97
C GLY A 275 25.02 -6.47 13.69
N ASN A 276 25.40 -5.71 14.72
CA ASN A 276 26.52 -4.78 14.64
C ASN A 276 27.85 -5.55 14.55
N THR A 277 28.60 -5.36 13.47
CA THR A 277 29.86 -6.06 13.20
C THR A 277 30.87 -5.91 14.34
N SER A 278 30.98 -4.72 14.95
CA SER A 278 31.87 -4.48 16.09
C SER A 278 31.43 -5.24 17.36
N ALA A 279 30.13 -5.44 17.56
CA ALA A 279 29.61 -6.22 18.67
C ALA A 279 29.80 -7.74 18.44
N ILE A 280 29.74 -8.19 17.19
CA ILE A 280 30.06 -9.59 16.84
C ILE A 280 31.54 -9.87 17.03
N TYR A 281 32.44 -8.97 16.62
CA TYR A 281 33.87 -9.14 16.90
C TYR A 281 34.17 -9.21 18.40
N LYS A 282 33.51 -8.41 19.25
CA LYS A 282 33.61 -8.55 20.71
C LYS A 282 33.17 -9.93 21.21
N LEU A 283 32.09 -10.48 20.65
CA LEU A 283 31.60 -11.80 21.02
C LEU A 283 32.60 -12.92 20.67
N ILE A 284 33.36 -12.75 19.58
CA ILE A 284 34.43 -13.66 19.15
C ILE A 284 35.69 -13.49 20.02
N GLU A 285 36.00 -12.26 20.42
CA GLU A 285 37.14 -11.93 21.29
C GLU A 285 36.92 -12.35 22.75
N ASP A 286 35.67 -12.50 23.20
CA ASP A 286 35.37 -13.09 24.50
C ASP A 286 35.86 -14.54 24.57
N ASP A 287 36.41 -14.97 25.72
CA ASP A 287 36.99 -16.30 25.97
C ASP A 287 35.92 -17.41 26.11
N ASN A 288 35.03 -17.46 25.12
CA ASN A 288 33.88 -18.33 24.98
C ASN A 288 34.10 -19.42 23.91
N GLY A 289 35.21 -19.37 23.18
CA GLY A 289 35.60 -20.38 22.20
C GLY A 289 34.91 -20.28 20.83
N LEU A 290 34.26 -19.15 20.53
CA LEU A 290 33.80 -18.78 19.20
C LEU A 290 34.99 -18.31 18.35
N ARG A 291 35.11 -18.75 17.11
CA ARG A 291 36.20 -18.37 16.21
C ARG A 291 35.69 -18.15 14.79
N LEU A 292 36.44 -17.44 13.97
CA LEU A 292 36.18 -17.40 12.53
C LEU A 292 36.61 -18.75 11.91
N PRO A 293 35.77 -19.37 11.08
CA PRO A 293 36.10 -20.63 10.42
C PRO A 293 37.26 -20.44 9.42
N LYS A 294 38.03 -21.51 9.18
CA LYS A 294 39.18 -21.49 8.26
C LYS A 294 38.78 -21.47 6.77
N GLN A 295 37.55 -21.88 6.47
CA GLN A 295 36.92 -21.80 5.15
C GLN A 295 35.53 -21.17 5.33
N GLU A 296 35.16 -20.24 4.46
CA GLU A 296 33.80 -19.69 4.43
C GLU A 296 32.85 -20.74 3.83
N HIS A 297 31.80 -21.11 4.57
CA HIS A 297 30.77 -22.04 4.07
C HIS A 297 29.59 -21.33 3.41
N ILE A 298 29.58 -19.98 3.42
CA ILE A 298 28.52 -19.08 2.94
C ILE A 298 28.27 -19.19 1.40
N GLU A 299 29.01 -20.00 0.66
CA GLU A 299 28.83 -20.11 -0.81
C GLU A 299 27.69 -21.04 -1.29
N LYS A 300 27.00 -21.77 -0.39
CA LYS A 300 25.86 -22.59 -0.83
C LYS A 300 24.61 -21.71 -1.05
N GLU A 301 24.23 -21.51 -2.30
CA GLU A 301 22.94 -20.91 -2.67
C GLU A 301 21.78 -21.61 -1.94
N GLY A 302 20.96 -20.84 -1.21
CA GLY A 302 19.75 -21.34 -0.53
C GLY A 302 19.90 -21.68 0.96
N GLN A 303 21.06 -21.39 1.59
CA GLN A 303 21.28 -21.68 3.01
C GLN A 303 20.47 -20.78 3.95
N PHE A 304 20.32 -19.50 3.60
CA PHE A 304 19.51 -18.52 4.34
C PHE A 304 18.20 -18.22 3.63
N ASN A 305 17.08 -18.40 4.33
CA ASN A 305 15.75 -18.04 3.84
C ASN A 305 15.47 -16.54 4.02
N PHE A 306 16.12 -15.73 3.20
CA PHE A 306 15.86 -14.29 3.16
C PHE A 306 14.53 -13.99 2.48
N VAL A 307 13.72 -13.19 3.14
CA VAL A 307 12.42 -12.75 2.68
C VAL A 307 12.38 -11.24 2.75
N GLU A 308 12.04 -10.62 1.64
CA GLU A 308 11.77 -9.19 1.61
C GLU A 308 10.32 -8.94 2.01
N ALA A 309 10.07 -7.91 2.82
CA ALA A 309 8.72 -7.50 3.20
C ALA A 309 8.59 -5.97 3.28
N ILE A 310 7.36 -5.47 3.15
CA ILE A 310 7.04 -4.05 3.38
C ILE A 310 5.99 -3.96 4.49
N ILE A 311 6.09 -2.93 5.32
CA ILE A 311 5.05 -2.58 6.29
C ILE A 311 3.96 -1.74 5.59
N PRO A 312 2.70 -2.20 5.51
CA PRO A 312 1.57 -1.40 5.03
C PRO A 312 1.29 -0.19 5.92
N SER A 313 0.72 0.89 5.39
CA SER A 313 0.34 2.09 6.16
C SER A 313 -0.62 1.81 7.33
N GLY A 314 -1.50 0.81 7.19
CA GLY A 314 -2.47 0.39 8.20
C GLY A 314 -2.00 -0.72 9.14
N SER A 315 -0.70 -1.04 9.14
CA SER A 315 -0.12 -2.09 9.98
C SER A 315 -0.16 -1.73 11.47
N ASP A 316 -0.43 -2.73 12.32
CA ASP A 316 -0.34 -2.57 13.78
C ASP A 316 1.11 -2.43 14.25
N LEU A 317 2.09 -2.62 13.35
CA LEU A 317 3.51 -2.39 13.62
C LEU A 317 3.91 -0.91 13.52
N THR A 318 3.08 -0.07 12.90
CA THR A 318 3.39 1.35 12.69
C THR A 318 3.45 2.10 14.04
N GLY A 319 4.56 2.79 14.28
CA GLY A 319 4.85 3.53 15.52
C GLY A 319 5.39 2.66 16.67
N VAL A 320 5.42 1.34 16.51
CA VAL A 320 5.89 0.40 17.54
C VAL A 320 7.40 0.17 17.39
N LYS A 321 8.13 0.09 18.51
CA LYS A 321 9.56 -0.27 18.49
C LYS A 321 9.72 -1.74 18.18
N ILE A 322 10.79 -2.10 17.46
CA ILE A 322 11.06 -3.50 17.09
C ILE A 322 11.07 -4.42 18.31
N LYS A 323 11.71 -4.02 19.42
CA LYS A 323 11.75 -4.81 20.68
C LYS A 323 10.38 -5.03 21.32
N ASP A 324 9.46 -4.08 21.19
CA ASP A 324 8.13 -4.12 21.81
C ASP A 324 7.10 -4.85 20.94
N SER A 325 7.42 -5.08 19.67
CA SER A 325 6.52 -5.68 18.68
C SER A 325 6.38 -7.21 18.77
N ASN A 326 7.23 -7.89 19.55
CA ASN A 326 7.36 -9.35 19.58
C ASN A 326 7.48 -9.96 18.16
N PHE A 327 8.15 -9.25 17.24
CA PHE A 327 8.22 -9.60 15.81
C PHE A 327 8.58 -11.07 15.56
N ARG A 328 9.59 -11.57 16.29
CA ARG A 328 10.10 -12.94 16.11
C ARG A 328 9.08 -14.01 16.45
N SER A 329 8.30 -13.87 17.52
CA SER A 329 7.26 -14.85 17.84
C SER A 329 6.03 -14.68 16.96
N ARG A 330 5.71 -13.44 16.54
CA ARG A 330 4.54 -13.14 15.70
C ARG A 330 4.70 -13.66 14.27
N PHE A 331 5.90 -13.54 13.69
CA PHE A 331 6.16 -13.86 12.27
C PHE A 331 7.15 -15.00 12.07
N SER A 332 7.69 -15.59 13.14
CA SER A 332 8.73 -16.63 13.08
C SER A 332 9.89 -16.23 12.15
N ALA A 333 10.24 -14.94 12.18
CA ALA A 333 11.25 -14.30 11.35
C ALA A 333 12.01 -13.24 12.16
N SER A 334 13.27 -12.98 11.80
CA SER A 334 14.10 -11.94 12.40
C SER A 334 14.36 -10.80 11.41
N ILE A 335 14.30 -9.56 11.88
CA ILE A 335 14.61 -8.38 11.04
C ILE A 335 16.13 -8.24 10.95
N VAL A 336 16.67 -8.37 9.75
CA VAL A 336 18.11 -8.22 9.45
C VAL A 336 18.43 -6.77 9.14
N ALA A 337 17.57 -6.12 8.35
CA ALA A 337 17.73 -4.71 8.01
C ALA A 337 16.36 -4.03 7.81
N VAL A 338 16.31 -2.74 8.15
CA VAL A 338 15.19 -1.85 7.82
C VAL A 338 15.71 -0.71 6.95
N HIS A 339 15.02 -0.46 5.85
CA HIS A 339 15.30 0.65 4.96
C HIS A 339 14.11 1.60 4.92
N ARG A 340 14.41 2.89 5.06
CA ARG A 340 13.46 4.01 4.98
C ARG A 340 14.09 5.10 4.11
N ASP A 341 13.28 5.69 3.23
CA ASP A 341 13.72 6.76 2.31
C ASP A 341 14.97 6.40 1.48
N GLY A 342 15.07 5.15 1.05
CA GLY A 342 16.21 4.64 0.28
C GLY A 342 17.52 4.55 1.06
N LYS A 343 17.48 4.65 2.39
CA LYS A 343 18.63 4.51 3.29
C LYS A 343 18.38 3.45 4.36
N ARG A 344 19.45 2.80 4.82
CA ARG A 344 19.39 1.89 5.97
C ARG A 344 19.15 2.70 7.25
N LEU A 345 18.22 2.28 8.08
CA LEU A 345 18.11 2.81 9.45
C LEU A 345 19.34 2.39 10.26
N GLY A 346 20.08 3.36 10.77
CA GLY A 346 21.23 3.15 11.65
C GLY A 346 20.85 3.12 13.12
N GLY A 347 21.78 2.70 13.97
CA GLY A 347 21.61 2.65 15.43
C GLY A 347 21.16 1.30 15.96
N LYS A 348 20.66 1.27 17.20
CA LYS A 348 20.20 0.05 17.88
C LYS A 348 18.90 -0.42 17.26
N MET A 349 18.96 -1.48 16.46
CA MET A 349 17.81 -2.03 15.73
C MET A 349 16.60 -2.30 16.62
N GLY A 350 16.81 -2.77 17.86
CA GLY A 350 15.70 -3.03 18.79
C GLY A 350 14.89 -1.78 19.20
N GLU A 351 15.47 -0.59 19.12
CA GLU A 351 14.83 0.66 19.56
C GLU A 351 14.20 1.46 18.44
N ALA A 352 14.49 1.10 17.19
CA ALA A 352 13.91 1.75 16.02
C ALA A 352 12.39 1.54 15.99
N GLN A 353 11.66 2.63 15.75
CA GLN A 353 10.21 2.61 15.52
C GLN A 353 9.93 2.30 14.05
N LEU A 354 9.11 1.28 13.82
CA LEU A 354 8.67 0.90 12.50
C LEU A 354 7.64 1.91 11.97
N ALA A 355 7.67 2.17 10.67
CA ALA A 355 6.71 3.05 9.99
C ALA A 355 6.15 2.38 8.74
N GLY A 356 4.98 2.84 8.30
CA GLY A 356 4.43 2.43 7.02
C GLY A 356 5.42 2.74 5.88
N GLY A 357 5.62 1.80 4.97
CA GLY A 357 6.55 1.89 3.86
C GLY A 357 7.96 1.43 4.14
N ASP A 358 8.29 1.11 5.39
CA ASP A 358 9.56 0.48 5.72
C ASP A 358 9.75 -0.80 4.94
N PHE A 359 10.90 -0.91 4.28
CA PHE A 359 11.32 -2.12 3.60
C PHE A 359 12.19 -2.95 4.54
N LEU A 360 11.71 -4.15 4.83
CA LEU A 360 12.33 -5.10 5.73
C LEU A 360 13.02 -6.19 4.93
N LEU A 361 14.27 -6.44 5.29
CA LEU A 361 14.93 -7.69 4.97
C LEU A 361 14.79 -8.60 6.18
N LEU A 362 14.07 -9.70 6.00
CA LEU A 362 13.78 -10.68 7.03
C LEU A 362 14.59 -11.94 6.76
N LEU A 363 14.99 -12.61 7.83
CA LEU A 363 15.33 -14.01 7.76
C LEU A 363 14.20 -14.82 8.39
N ALA A 364 13.55 -15.64 7.58
CA ALA A 364 12.42 -16.46 7.97
C ALA A 364 12.84 -17.92 8.14
N GLY A 365 12.31 -18.61 9.15
CA GLY A 365 12.44 -20.07 9.23
C GLY A 365 11.66 -20.77 8.10
N GLU A 366 12.01 -22.03 7.78
CA GLU A 366 11.37 -22.82 6.70
C GLU A 366 9.83 -22.89 6.79
N SER A 367 9.26 -22.75 7.99
CA SER A 367 7.82 -22.81 8.24
C SER A 367 7.07 -21.49 8.01
N SER A 368 7.75 -20.33 7.98
CA SER A 368 7.11 -19.00 7.93
C SER A 368 6.67 -18.56 6.54
N ILE A 369 7.28 -19.09 5.47
CA ILE A 369 7.07 -18.61 4.09
C ILE A 369 5.85 -19.29 3.43
N LYS A 370 5.08 -20.09 4.19
CA LYS A 370 3.89 -20.76 3.66
C LYS A 370 2.73 -19.78 3.49
N ASN A 371 2.77 -19.03 2.39
CA ASN A 371 1.65 -18.40 1.67
C ASN A 371 0.71 -17.42 2.41
N ASP A 372 0.89 -17.14 3.69
CA ASP A 372 0.03 -16.20 4.41
C ASP A 372 0.57 -14.77 4.29
N GLN A 373 -0.15 -13.96 3.52
CA GLN A 373 -0.03 -12.52 3.62
C GLN A 373 -0.64 -12.09 4.95
N HIS A 374 0.21 -11.75 5.91
CA HIS A 374 -0.24 -11.10 7.12
C HIS A 374 -0.71 -9.67 6.80
N LYS A 375 -1.78 -9.22 7.48
CA LYS A 375 -2.29 -7.84 7.38
C LYS A 375 -1.20 -6.79 7.60
N ASP A 376 -0.18 -7.14 8.38
CA ASP A 376 0.87 -6.22 8.84
C ASP A 376 2.16 -6.27 8.01
N LEU A 377 2.31 -7.22 7.10
CA LEU A 377 3.51 -7.43 6.27
C LEU A 377 3.16 -7.92 4.87
N PHE A 378 3.59 -7.17 3.86
CA PHE A 378 3.56 -7.61 2.47
C PHE A 378 4.89 -8.25 2.08
N TYR A 379 4.92 -9.58 2.02
CA TYR A 379 6.07 -10.31 1.50
C TYR A 379 6.24 -10.09 0.00
N LEU A 380 7.48 -9.80 -0.40
CA LEU A 380 7.91 -9.53 -1.78
C LEU A 380 8.66 -10.70 -2.41
N SER A 381 8.64 -11.87 -1.78
CA SER A 381 9.24 -13.06 -2.35
C SER A 381 8.44 -13.53 -3.57
N VAL A 382 9.17 -13.83 -4.65
CA VAL A 382 8.62 -14.60 -5.77
C VAL A 382 8.21 -15.96 -5.21
N PRO A 383 6.97 -16.43 -5.39
CA PRO A 383 6.64 -17.81 -5.05
C PRO A 383 7.60 -18.72 -5.81
N GLN A 384 8.45 -19.47 -5.09
CA GLN A 384 9.20 -20.56 -5.70
C GLN A 384 8.21 -21.46 -6.43
N LYS A 385 8.60 -21.86 -7.65
CA LYS A 385 7.83 -22.64 -8.61
C LYS A 385 7.03 -23.77 -7.94
N LEU A 386 5.76 -23.50 -7.65
CA LEU A 386 4.74 -24.52 -7.40
C LEU A 386 3.48 -24.12 -8.16
N SER A 387 3.54 -24.15 -9.49
CA SER A 387 2.32 -24.29 -10.27
C SER A 387 2.11 -25.78 -10.51
N ALA A 388 1.39 -26.44 -9.60
CA ALA A 388 0.66 -27.63 -9.99
C ALA A 388 -0.24 -27.24 -11.18
N LYS A 389 -0.29 -28.06 -12.24
CA LYS A 389 -1.13 -27.79 -13.42
C LYS A 389 -2.56 -27.51 -12.95
N LYS A 390 -3.02 -26.25 -13.09
CA LYS A 390 -4.39 -25.88 -12.74
C LYS A 390 -5.36 -26.51 -13.74
N PRO A 391 -6.47 -27.11 -13.28
CA PRO A 391 -7.51 -27.67 -14.17
C PRO A 391 -8.07 -26.65 -15.16
N PHE A 392 -8.48 -27.11 -16.34
CA PHE A 392 -8.96 -26.24 -17.43
C PHE A 392 -10.18 -25.38 -17.04
N TRP A 393 -11.08 -25.88 -16.17
CA TRP A 393 -12.25 -25.13 -15.68
C TRP A 393 -11.89 -23.85 -14.90
N TYR A 394 -10.67 -23.74 -14.38
CA TYR A 394 -10.21 -22.54 -13.67
C TYR A 394 -10.15 -21.33 -14.58
N LYS A 395 -9.79 -21.52 -15.85
CA LYS A 395 -9.72 -20.42 -16.82
C LYS A 395 -11.12 -19.85 -17.08
N TRP A 396 -12.11 -20.74 -17.24
CA TRP A 396 -13.51 -20.35 -17.44
C TRP A 396 -14.11 -19.68 -16.22
N LEU A 397 -13.77 -20.15 -15.01
CA LEU A 397 -14.19 -19.47 -13.78
C LEU A 397 -13.63 -18.04 -13.72
N GLY A 398 -12.35 -17.85 -14.03
CA GLY A 398 -11.74 -16.53 -14.10
C GLY A 398 -12.44 -15.61 -15.11
N ILE A 399 -12.67 -16.10 -16.33
CA ILE A 399 -13.37 -15.35 -17.39
C ILE A 399 -14.80 -14.98 -16.94
N GLY A 400 -15.53 -15.92 -16.34
CA GLY A 400 -16.89 -15.68 -15.85
C GLY A 400 -16.92 -14.62 -14.73
N VAL A 401 -15.97 -14.69 -13.79
CA VAL A 401 -15.85 -13.70 -12.71
C VAL A 401 -15.57 -12.29 -13.27
N PHE A 402 -14.59 -12.16 -14.17
CA PHE A 402 -14.29 -10.88 -14.83
C PHE A 402 -15.47 -10.37 -15.66
N GLY A 403 -16.15 -11.27 -16.40
CA GLY A 403 -17.32 -10.91 -17.21
C GLY A 403 -18.47 -10.35 -16.36
N ALA A 404 -18.80 -11.00 -15.24
CA ALA A 404 -19.82 -10.52 -14.32
C ALA A 404 -19.44 -9.19 -13.65
N LEU A 405 -18.15 -8.99 -13.33
CA LEU A 405 -17.65 -7.73 -12.79
C LEU A 405 -17.80 -6.59 -13.83
N ILE A 406 -17.48 -6.86 -15.10
CA ILE A 406 -17.70 -5.90 -16.20
C ILE A 406 -19.19 -5.55 -16.33
N LEU A 407 -20.09 -6.54 -16.29
CA LEU A 407 -21.53 -6.29 -16.34
C LEU A 407 -22.03 -5.43 -15.16
N GLY A 408 -21.46 -5.63 -13.97
CA GLY A 408 -21.77 -4.82 -12.79
C GLY A 408 -21.25 -3.39 -12.91
N VAL A 409 -20.04 -3.21 -13.42
CA VAL A 409 -19.42 -1.89 -13.63
C VAL A 409 -20.15 -1.10 -14.70
N THR A 410 -20.57 -1.73 -15.80
CA THR A 410 -21.30 -1.04 -16.88
C THR A 410 -22.75 -0.70 -16.52
N GLY A 411 -23.23 -1.13 -15.34
CA GLY A 411 -24.58 -0.86 -14.86
C GLY A 411 -25.65 -1.75 -15.49
N ILE A 412 -25.28 -2.78 -16.25
CA ILE A 412 -26.23 -3.76 -16.83
C ILE A 412 -26.89 -4.57 -15.71
N ILE A 413 -26.12 -4.90 -14.67
CA ILE A 413 -26.63 -5.50 -13.43
C ILE A 413 -26.21 -4.64 -12.24
N PRO A 414 -27.00 -4.60 -11.15
CA PRO A 414 -26.59 -3.88 -9.94
C PRO A 414 -25.26 -4.41 -9.41
N LEU A 415 -24.27 -3.53 -9.27
CA LEU A 415 -22.91 -3.89 -8.85
C LEU A 415 -22.89 -4.63 -7.50
N PHE A 416 -23.72 -4.19 -6.56
CA PHE A 416 -23.86 -4.85 -5.26
C PHE A 416 -24.24 -6.33 -5.41
N SER A 417 -25.29 -6.62 -6.17
CA SER A 417 -25.76 -7.98 -6.45
C SER A 417 -24.71 -8.80 -7.19
N ALA A 418 -24.02 -8.20 -8.17
CA ALA A 418 -22.93 -8.85 -8.89
C ALA A 418 -21.81 -9.29 -7.93
N CYS A 419 -21.36 -8.40 -7.04
CA CYS A 419 -20.29 -8.69 -6.10
C CYS A 419 -20.68 -9.77 -5.08
N LEU A 420 -21.94 -9.80 -4.62
CA LEU A 420 -22.44 -10.86 -3.73
C LEU A 420 -22.43 -12.24 -4.40
N VAL A 421 -22.93 -12.33 -5.64
CA VAL A 421 -22.92 -13.59 -6.40
C VAL A 421 -21.49 -14.05 -6.64
N LEU A 422 -20.60 -13.14 -7.04
CA LEU A 422 -19.18 -13.44 -7.24
C LEU A 422 -18.51 -13.95 -5.96
N LEU A 423 -18.78 -13.33 -4.82
CA LEU A 423 -18.26 -13.77 -3.53
C LEU A 423 -18.73 -15.19 -3.20
N CYS A 424 -20.02 -15.48 -3.39
CA CYS A 424 -20.58 -16.82 -3.18
C CYS A 424 -19.87 -17.85 -4.08
N VAL A 425 -19.74 -17.57 -5.38
CA VAL A 425 -19.06 -18.44 -6.34
C VAL A 425 -17.61 -18.69 -5.92
N LEU A 426 -16.88 -17.66 -5.48
CA LEU A 426 -15.48 -17.79 -5.04
C LEU A 426 -15.33 -18.62 -3.76
N VAL A 427 -16.27 -18.49 -2.82
CA VAL A 427 -16.28 -19.27 -1.57
C VAL A 427 -16.63 -20.73 -1.86
N PHE A 428 -17.73 -20.99 -2.59
CA PHE A 428 -18.17 -22.36 -2.89
C PHE A 428 -17.20 -23.11 -3.82
N SER A 429 -16.49 -22.42 -4.71
CA SER A 429 -15.44 -23.03 -5.55
C SER A 429 -14.11 -23.25 -4.80
N GLY A 430 -14.07 -22.96 -3.50
CA GLY A 430 -12.89 -23.10 -2.64
C GLY A 430 -11.74 -22.16 -3.01
N ARG A 431 -12.01 -21.08 -3.75
CA ARG A 431 -11.01 -20.07 -4.13
C ARG A 431 -10.75 -19.05 -3.03
N LEU A 432 -11.75 -18.84 -2.18
CA LEU A 432 -11.68 -17.93 -1.05
C LEU A 432 -12.10 -18.66 0.23
N SER A 433 -11.17 -18.80 1.17
CA SER A 433 -11.44 -19.41 2.47
C SER A 433 -12.00 -18.38 3.47
N LEU A 434 -12.71 -18.85 4.50
CA LEU A 434 -13.20 -17.97 5.57
C LEU A 434 -12.04 -17.26 6.31
N SER A 435 -10.87 -17.91 6.41
CA SER A 435 -9.67 -17.27 6.99
C SER A 435 -9.22 -16.09 6.12
N GLN A 436 -9.15 -16.29 4.80
CA GLN A 436 -8.80 -15.22 3.87
C GLN A 436 -9.81 -14.07 3.92
N ILE A 437 -11.11 -14.36 4.05
CA ILE A 437 -12.12 -13.30 4.24
C ILE A 437 -11.78 -12.46 5.47
N ARG A 438 -11.55 -13.09 6.63
CA ARG A 438 -11.22 -12.37 7.87
C ARG A 438 -9.94 -11.55 7.75
N GLN A 439 -8.90 -12.09 7.10
CA GLN A 439 -7.61 -11.42 6.92
C GLN A 439 -7.69 -10.22 5.97
N ASN A 440 -8.56 -10.27 4.96
CA ASN A 440 -8.70 -9.20 3.96
C ASN A 440 -9.71 -8.11 4.35
N LEU A 441 -10.49 -8.31 5.42
CA LEU A 441 -11.39 -7.29 5.95
C LEU A 441 -10.63 -6.27 6.80
N ASP A 442 -10.43 -5.07 6.26
CA ASP A 442 -9.81 -3.98 6.97
C ASP A 442 -10.84 -3.15 7.76
N LEU A 443 -10.96 -3.45 9.06
CA LEU A 443 -11.83 -2.71 9.97
C LEU A 443 -11.37 -1.25 10.16
N SER A 444 -10.08 -0.96 10.00
CA SER A 444 -9.57 0.41 10.07
C SER A 444 -10.12 1.23 8.90
N LEU A 445 -10.14 0.65 7.69
CA LEU A 445 -10.79 1.26 6.54
C LEU A 445 -12.29 1.48 6.81
N LEU A 446 -13.01 0.48 7.31
CA LEU A 446 -14.44 0.62 7.64
C LEU A 446 -14.69 1.81 8.57
N LEU A 447 -13.88 1.92 9.62
CA LEU A 447 -14.00 2.99 10.60
C LEU A 447 -13.75 4.37 9.98
N ILE A 448 -12.73 4.49 9.13
CA ILE A 448 -12.43 5.72 8.39
C ILE A 448 -13.64 6.12 7.54
N LEU A 449 -14.21 5.20 6.76
CA LEU A 449 -15.32 5.51 5.84
C LEU A 449 -16.60 5.93 6.57
N VAL A 450 -16.95 5.23 7.65
CA VAL A 450 -18.14 5.55 8.46
C VAL A 450 -17.98 6.91 9.14
N CYS A 451 -16.81 7.15 9.75
CA CYS A 451 -16.54 8.41 10.43
C CYS A 451 -16.39 9.58 9.45
N SER A 452 -15.85 9.35 8.25
CA SER A 452 -15.68 10.40 7.24
C SER A 452 -17.03 10.85 6.69
N LEU A 453 -17.98 9.93 6.52
CA LEU A 453 -19.38 10.26 6.21
C LEU A 453 -20.00 11.12 7.30
N ALA A 454 -19.81 10.76 8.57
CA ALA A 454 -20.31 11.56 9.69
C ALA A 454 -19.73 12.98 9.66
N ILE A 455 -18.43 13.14 9.47
CA ILE A 455 -17.78 14.46 9.37
C ILE A 455 -18.38 15.28 8.20
N GLY A 456 -18.63 14.65 7.05
CA GLY A 456 -19.32 15.27 5.92
C GLY A 456 -20.71 15.78 6.30
N ILE A 457 -21.52 14.97 6.99
CA ILE A 457 -22.85 15.37 7.49
C ILE A 457 -22.75 16.54 8.48
N ALA A 458 -21.76 16.56 9.38
CA ALA A 458 -21.56 17.71 10.28
C ALA A 458 -21.24 19.00 9.52
N LEU A 459 -20.40 18.93 8.48
CA LEU A 459 -20.02 20.09 7.67
C LEU A 459 -21.23 20.73 7.00
N GLU A 460 -22.14 19.92 6.46
CA GLU A 460 -23.41 20.38 5.87
C GLU A 460 -24.36 20.92 6.95
N LYS A 461 -24.69 20.10 7.96
CA LYS A 461 -25.71 20.42 8.98
C LYS A 461 -25.40 21.69 9.78
N THR A 462 -24.13 22.01 9.96
CA THR A 462 -23.70 23.24 10.64
C THR A 462 -23.60 24.46 9.72
N GLY A 463 -23.76 24.29 8.41
CA GLY A 463 -23.52 25.33 7.40
C GLY A 463 -22.04 25.71 7.28
N THR A 464 -21.13 24.89 7.81
CA THR A 464 -19.68 25.14 7.71
C THR A 464 -19.21 25.02 6.27
N ALA A 465 -19.74 24.04 5.53
CA ALA A 465 -19.48 23.89 4.09
C ALA A 465 -19.88 25.14 3.30
N ASP A 466 -21.07 25.70 3.56
CA ASP A 466 -21.54 26.94 2.93
C ASP A 466 -20.68 28.15 3.27
N MET A 467 -20.19 28.22 4.52
CA MET A 467 -19.25 29.26 4.94
C MET A 467 -17.92 29.16 4.19
N MET A 468 -17.39 27.94 4.03
CA MET A 468 -16.14 27.71 3.28
C MET A 468 -16.34 28.04 1.79
N ALA A 469 -17.44 27.58 1.20
CA ALA A 469 -17.79 27.86 -0.19
C ALA A 469 -17.98 29.36 -0.45
N SER A 470 -18.74 30.06 0.40
CA SER A 470 -18.95 31.51 0.28
C SER A 470 -17.66 32.30 0.45
N THR A 471 -16.75 31.84 1.32
CA THR A 471 -15.41 32.44 1.45
C THR A 471 -14.61 32.28 0.16
N LEU A 472 -14.60 31.10 -0.44
CA LEU A 472 -13.93 30.85 -1.72
C LEU A 472 -14.57 31.68 -2.85
N LEU A 473 -15.90 31.71 -2.90
CA LEU A 473 -16.66 32.44 -3.90
C LEU A 473 -16.47 33.96 -3.80
N LYS A 474 -16.33 34.52 -2.59
CA LYS A 474 -16.06 35.96 -2.40
C LYS A 474 -14.80 36.42 -3.13
N TYR A 475 -13.78 35.57 -3.21
CA TYR A 475 -12.53 35.88 -3.92
C TYR A 475 -12.49 35.32 -5.35
N GLY A 476 -13.36 34.36 -5.68
CA GLY A 476 -13.32 33.60 -6.93
C GLY A 476 -14.45 33.88 -7.93
N GLN A 477 -15.58 34.46 -7.51
CA GLN A 477 -16.77 34.62 -8.37
C GLN A 477 -16.52 35.49 -9.60
N GLU A 478 -15.70 36.54 -9.49
CA GLU A 478 -15.35 37.41 -10.62
C GLU A 478 -14.61 36.66 -11.74
N PHE A 479 -14.02 35.50 -11.43
CA PHE A 479 -13.22 34.70 -12.35
C PHE A 479 -13.98 33.51 -12.99
N GLY A 480 -15.26 33.34 -12.65
CA GLY A 480 -16.16 32.37 -13.27
C GLY A 480 -16.01 30.91 -12.81
N PRO A 481 -16.85 29.99 -13.33
CA PRO A 481 -16.94 28.58 -12.92
C PRO A 481 -15.63 27.80 -13.06
N VAL A 482 -14.87 28.09 -14.11
CA VAL A 482 -13.60 27.41 -14.43
C VAL A 482 -12.56 27.62 -13.32
N VAL A 483 -12.45 28.84 -12.78
CA VAL A 483 -11.51 29.14 -11.71
C VAL A 483 -11.93 28.48 -10.41
N MET A 484 -13.21 28.49 -10.08
CA MET A 484 -13.72 27.79 -8.89
C MET A 484 -13.46 26.28 -8.95
N LEU A 485 -13.69 25.66 -10.12
CA LEU A 485 -13.37 24.25 -10.33
C LEU A 485 -11.86 24.00 -10.22
N SER A 486 -11.03 24.88 -10.76
CA SER A 486 -9.57 24.75 -10.71
C SER A 486 -9.04 24.86 -9.28
N VAL A 487 -9.56 25.81 -8.49
CA VAL A 487 -9.22 25.97 -7.06
C VAL A 487 -9.63 24.73 -6.28
N LEU A 488 -10.85 24.23 -6.49
CA LEU A 488 -11.34 23.01 -5.86
C LEU A 488 -10.44 21.81 -6.20
N PHE A 489 -10.09 21.63 -7.47
CA PHE A 489 -9.25 20.54 -7.95
C PHE A 489 -7.84 20.59 -7.35
N ILE A 490 -7.17 21.76 -7.42
CA ILE A 490 -5.82 21.95 -6.89
C ILE A 490 -5.80 21.77 -5.36
N THR A 491 -6.77 22.35 -4.65
CA THR A 491 -6.85 22.21 -3.19
C THR A 491 -7.07 20.74 -2.80
N THR A 492 -7.87 20.01 -3.57
CA THR A 492 -8.10 18.57 -3.34
C THR A 492 -6.82 17.75 -3.57
N ILE A 493 -6.05 18.02 -4.64
CA ILE A 493 -4.75 17.37 -4.87
C ILE A 493 -3.77 17.68 -3.73
N LEU A 494 -3.66 18.93 -3.32
CA LEU A 494 -2.74 19.31 -2.23
C LEU A 494 -3.13 18.64 -0.92
N LEU A 495 -4.44 18.57 -0.63
CA LEU A 495 -4.94 17.90 0.56
C LEU A 495 -4.64 16.40 0.51
N THR A 496 -4.89 15.74 -0.62
CA THR A 496 -4.68 14.29 -0.76
C THR A 496 -3.21 13.87 -0.77
N SER A 497 -2.29 14.79 -1.05
CA SER A 497 -0.85 14.55 -0.85
C SER A 497 -0.42 14.64 0.62
N LEU A 498 -1.28 15.12 1.53
CA LEU A 498 -0.99 15.25 2.96
C LEU A 498 -1.76 14.25 3.83
N ILE A 499 -2.95 13.84 3.40
CA ILE A 499 -3.85 12.94 4.13
C ILE A 499 -4.39 11.85 3.21
N THR A 500 -5.08 10.84 3.77
CA THR A 500 -5.66 9.74 2.97
C THR A 500 -6.71 10.24 1.96
N ASN A 501 -6.78 9.65 0.78
CA ASN A 501 -7.74 10.03 -0.28
C ASN A 501 -9.21 10.08 0.17
N ALA A 502 -9.66 9.10 0.97
CA ALA A 502 -11.03 9.08 1.50
C ALA A 502 -11.34 10.28 2.41
N ALA A 503 -10.35 10.72 3.18
CA ALA A 503 -10.43 11.93 4.01
C ALA A 503 -10.59 13.18 3.16
N ALA A 504 -9.74 13.33 2.14
CA ALA A 504 -9.75 14.47 1.25
C ALA A 504 -11.12 14.61 0.54
N VAL A 505 -11.65 13.51 0.00
CA VAL A 505 -13.00 13.50 -0.61
C VAL A 505 -14.08 13.89 0.39
N SER A 506 -14.04 13.37 1.61
CA SER A 506 -15.10 13.62 2.61
C SER A 506 -15.14 15.09 3.07
N ILE A 507 -14.00 15.77 3.08
CA ILE A 507 -13.91 17.21 3.38
C ILE A 507 -14.33 18.03 2.15
N MET A 508 -13.87 17.65 0.96
CA MET A 508 -14.09 18.43 -0.26
C MET A 508 -15.49 18.28 -0.84
N PHE A 509 -16.17 17.16 -0.61
CA PHE A 509 -17.50 16.89 -1.15
C PHE A 509 -18.57 17.91 -0.71
N PRO A 510 -18.77 18.20 0.60
CA PRO A 510 -19.73 19.22 1.01
C PRO A 510 -19.38 20.61 0.47
N ILE A 511 -18.10 20.93 0.37
CA ILE A 511 -17.62 22.21 -0.18
C ILE A 511 -17.95 22.30 -1.68
N ALA A 512 -17.68 21.23 -2.44
CA ALA A 512 -17.99 21.13 -3.86
C ALA A 512 -19.50 21.28 -4.12
N MET A 513 -20.32 20.64 -3.30
CA MET A 513 -21.77 20.76 -3.36
C MET A 513 -22.24 22.19 -3.10
N ALA A 514 -21.73 22.81 -2.03
CA ALA A 514 -22.07 24.19 -1.67
C ALA A 514 -21.66 25.19 -2.77
N ILE A 515 -20.46 25.03 -3.37
CA ILE A 515 -20.02 25.85 -4.51
C ILE A 515 -20.98 25.70 -5.69
N ALA A 516 -21.27 24.46 -6.11
CA ALA A 516 -22.16 24.21 -7.25
C ALA A 516 -23.58 24.76 -7.01
N SER A 517 -24.12 24.59 -5.80
CA SER A 517 -25.44 25.10 -5.41
C SER A 517 -25.48 26.64 -5.44
N GLN A 518 -24.50 27.31 -4.84
CA GLN A 518 -24.43 28.77 -4.80
C GLN A 518 -24.20 29.40 -6.19
N MET A 519 -23.53 28.69 -7.10
CA MET A 519 -23.33 29.11 -8.49
C MET A 519 -24.49 28.70 -9.41
N VAL A 520 -25.48 27.95 -8.92
CA VAL A 520 -26.61 27.42 -9.71
C VAL A 520 -26.11 26.58 -10.90
N LEU A 521 -25.10 25.74 -10.66
CA LEU A 521 -24.50 24.85 -11.66
C LEU A 521 -24.82 23.40 -11.35
N ASN A 522 -24.66 22.53 -12.36
CA ASN A 522 -24.69 21.09 -12.15
C ASN A 522 -23.56 20.68 -11.19
N THR A 523 -23.83 19.80 -10.22
CA THR A 523 -22.86 19.31 -9.24
C THR A 523 -21.90 18.27 -9.82
N THR A 524 -22.31 17.52 -10.84
CA THR A 524 -21.53 16.43 -11.46
C THR A 524 -20.10 16.83 -11.86
N PRO A 525 -19.84 17.98 -12.53
CA PRO A 525 -18.48 18.37 -12.89
C PRO A 525 -17.57 18.57 -11.68
N PHE A 526 -18.11 19.12 -10.58
CA PHE A 526 -17.37 19.33 -9.33
C PHE A 526 -17.13 18.00 -8.60
N PHE A 527 -18.08 17.07 -8.64
CA PHE A 527 -17.91 15.73 -8.10
C PHE A 527 -16.87 14.91 -8.87
N VAL A 528 -16.88 14.99 -10.21
CA VAL A 528 -15.83 14.39 -11.05
C VAL A 528 -14.48 15.04 -10.77
N ALA A 529 -14.43 16.37 -10.61
CA ALA A 529 -13.19 17.08 -10.27
C ALA A 529 -12.58 16.56 -8.96
N ILE A 530 -13.35 16.45 -7.87
CA ILE A 530 -12.83 15.94 -6.60
C ILE A 530 -12.48 14.44 -6.66
N ALA A 531 -13.21 13.62 -7.42
CA ALA A 531 -12.92 12.19 -7.57
C ALA A 531 -11.54 11.95 -8.18
N PHE A 532 -11.26 12.66 -9.27
CA PHE A 532 -9.98 12.59 -9.97
C PHE A 532 -8.87 13.26 -9.14
N ALA A 533 -9.10 14.47 -8.62
CA ALA A 533 -8.13 15.18 -7.80
C ALA A 533 -7.69 14.38 -6.56
N ALA A 534 -8.63 13.80 -5.81
CA ALA A 534 -8.32 13.02 -4.61
C ALA A 534 -7.64 11.68 -4.91
N SER A 535 -7.71 11.20 -6.16
CA SER A 535 -6.99 10.01 -6.58
C SER A 535 -5.62 10.34 -7.17
N GLY A 536 -5.35 11.60 -7.50
CA GLY A 536 -4.17 12.09 -8.21
C GLY A 536 -2.92 12.31 -7.36
N ASP A 537 -2.66 11.49 -6.34
CA ASP A 537 -1.43 11.58 -5.55
C ASP A 537 -0.25 10.93 -6.28
N PHE A 538 0.47 11.74 -7.04
CA PHE A 538 1.68 11.31 -7.76
C PHE A 538 2.95 11.95 -7.22
N MET A 539 2.83 12.97 -6.36
CA MET A 539 3.95 13.79 -5.89
C MET A 539 4.66 13.21 -4.67
N THR A 540 3.96 12.41 -3.87
CA THR A 540 4.46 11.92 -2.58
C THR A 540 4.35 10.41 -2.47
N PRO A 541 5.23 9.77 -1.67
CA PRO A 541 5.09 8.35 -1.37
C PRO A 541 4.01 8.05 -0.33
N ILE A 542 3.52 9.06 0.40
CA ILE A 542 2.72 8.89 1.62
C ILE A 542 1.20 8.94 1.34
N GLY A 543 0.75 9.83 0.45
CA GLY A 543 -0.69 10.04 0.22
C GLY A 543 -1.41 8.82 -0.37
N TYR A 544 -0.70 7.95 -1.10
CA TYR A 544 -1.26 6.71 -1.68
C TYR A 544 -0.53 5.45 -1.21
N GLN A 545 -1.27 4.44 -0.73
CA GLN A 545 -0.69 3.18 -0.25
C GLN A 545 0.17 2.44 -1.30
N THR A 546 -0.23 2.44 -2.58
CA THR A 546 0.58 1.83 -3.65
C THR A 546 1.89 2.55 -3.89
N ASN A 547 1.94 3.87 -3.72
CA ASN A 547 3.19 4.64 -3.80
C ASN A 547 4.13 4.23 -2.66
N LEU A 548 3.57 4.05 -1.46
CA LEU A 548 4.32 3.58 -0.30
C LEU A 548 4.87 2.17 -0.49
N MET A 549 4.10 1.27 -1.13
CA MET A 549 4.55 -0.10 -1.41
C MET A 549 5.73 -0.16 -2.39
N VAL A 550 5.82 0.78 -3.34
CA VAL A 550 6.93 0.83 -4.29
C VAL A 550 8.12 1.63 -3.77
N TYR A 551 7.93 2.41 -2.71
CA TYR A 551 8.90 3.34 -2.16
C TYR A 551 10.20 2.65 -1.74
N GLY A 552 10.08 1.72 -0.78
CA GLY A 552 11.20 0.94 -0.25
C GLY A 552 11.84 0.00 -1.28
N PRO A 553 11.08 -0.87 -1.98
CA PRO A 553 11.64 -1.82 -2.94
C PRO A 553 12.27 -1.19 -4.18
N GLY A 554 11.90 0.05 -4.50
CA GLY A 554 12.57 0.83 -5.55
C GLY A 554 13.80 1.60 -5.06
N GLY A 555 14.09 1.59 -3.75
CA GLY A 555 15.16 2.39 -3.16
C GLY A 555 14.96 3.89 -3.37
N TYR A 556 13.71 4.33 -3.45
CA TYR A 556 13.38 5.72 -3.75
C TYR A 556 13.57 6.62 -2.53
N THR A 557 13.87 7.89 -2.81
CA THR A 557 13.83 8.98 -1.86
C THR A 557 12.59 9.84 -2.12
N PHE A 558 12.20 10.69 -1.17
CA PHE A 558 11.08 11.63 -1.36
C PHE A 558 11.29 12.53 -2.59
N LYS A 559 12.54 12.90 -2.88
CA LYS A 559 12.92 13.69 -4.05
C LYS A 559 12.64 12.99 -5.38
N ASP A 560 12.76 11.66 -5.43
CA ASP A 560 12.49 10.89 -6.65
C ASP A 560 11.00 10.95 -7.02
N PHE A 561 10.13 10.88 -6.01
CA PHE A 561 8.69 11.08 -6.15
C PHE A 561 8.35 12.50 -6.63
N LEU A 562 8.91 13.54 -6.00
CA LEU A 562 8.71 14.91 -6.47
C LEU A 562 9.20 15.11 -7.91
N ARG A 563 10.37 14.56 -8.25
CA ARG A 563 10.98 14.73 -9.57
C ARG A 563 10.18 14.08 -10.69
N ALA A 564 9.70 12.85 -10.48
CA ALA A 564 8.92 12.14 -11.49
C ALA A 564 7.43 12.53 -11.46
N GLY A 565 6.91 12.84 -10.27
CA GLY A 565 5.50 13.05 -9.98
C GLY A 565 5.00 14.48 -10.21
N THR A 566 5.77 15.50 -9.86
CA THR A 566 5.31 16.91 -9.98
C THR A 566 5.02 17.30 -11.44
N PRO A 567 5.92 17.04 -12.42
CA PRO A 567 5.62 17.37 -13.81
C PRO A 567 4.40 16.62 -14.33
N PHE A 568 4.24 15.36 -13.91
CA PHE A 568 3.08 14.56 -14.26
C PHE A 568 1.80 15.10 -13.63
N THR A 569 1.83 15.53 -12.37
CA THR A 569 0.67 16.07 -11.64
C THR A 569 0.17 17.36 -12.28
N ILE A 570 1.09 18.23 -12.73
CA ILE A 570 0.74 19.45 -13.47
C ILE A 570 0.04 19.08 -14.79
N LEU A 571 0.65 18.19 -15.58
CA LEU A 571 0.07 17.72 -16.84
C LEU A 571 -1.30 17.07 -16.63
N TYR A 572 -1.41 16.19 -15.65
CA TYR A 572 -2.63 15.53 -15.22
C TYR A 572 -3.73 16.54 -14.84
N SER A 573 -3.38 17.55 -14.03
CA SER A 573 -4.32 18.58 -13.59
C SER A 573 -4.86 19.39 -14.76
N ILE A 574 -3.99 19.81 -15.67
CA ILE A 574 -4.39 20.55 -16.88
C ILE A 574 -5.36 19.71 -17.71
N VAL A 575 -5.06 18.43 -17.91
CA VAL A 575 -5.93 17.51 -18.68
C VAL A 575 -7.29 17.35 -18.01
N CYS A 576 -7.33 17.07 -16.70
CA CYS A 576 -8.58 16.89 -15.97
C CYS A 576 -9.44 18.15 -16.02
N ILE A 577 -8.87 19.31 -15.69
CA ILE A 577 -9.62 20.58 -15.68
C ILE A 577 -10.12 20.90 -17.09
N THR A 578 -9.26 20.80 -18.11
CA THR A 578 -9.64 21.09 -19.50
C THR A 578 -10.74 20.16 -19.98
N PHE A 579 -10.63 18.86 -19.71
CA PHE A 579 -11.66 17.89 -20.08
C PHE A 579 -12.99 18.20 -19.40
N ILE A 580 -12.98 18.44 -18.08
CA ILE A 580 -14.22 18.69 -17.32
C ILE A 580 -14.90 19.97 -17.83
N VAL A 581 -14.14 21.03 -18.08
CA VAL A 581 -14.67 22.29 -18.62
C VAL A 581 -15.31 22.08 -20.00
N LEU A 582 -14.63 21.40 -20.92
CA LEU A 582 -15.13 21.18 -22.28
C LEU A 582 -16.29 20.19 -22.33
N PHE A 583 -16.23 19.09 -21.58
CA PHE A 583 -17.22 18.03 -21.60
C PHE A 583 -18.55 18.47 -20.97
N TYR A 584 -18.47 19.21 -19.86
CA TYR A 584 -19.65 19.70 -19.13
C TYR A 584 -20.07 21.13 -19.50
N LYS A 585 -19.34 21.81 -20.39
CA LYS A 585 -19.63 23.17 -20.88
C LYS A 585 -19.75 24.19 -19.75
N LEU A 586 -18.74 24.22 -18.88
CA LEU A 586 -18.62 25.13 -17.74
C LEU A 586 -18.19 26.55 -18.12
#